data_AF-A0A2K3MM85-F1
#
_entry.id   AF-A0A2K3MM85-F1
#
_cell.length_a   1.000
_cell.length_b   1.000
_cell.length_c   1.000
_cell.angle_alpha   90.00
_cell.angle_beta   90.00
_cell.angle_gamma   90.00
#
_symmetry.space_group_name_H-M   'P 1'
#
loop_
_entity.id
_entity.type
_entity.pdbx_description
1 polymer ?
#
loop_
_entity_poly.entity_id
_entity_poly.type
_entity_poly.pdbx_seq_one_letter_code
_entity_poly.pdbx_strand_id
1 'polypeptide(L)'
;MNKAAMNVGGIVLNALAIEHFILRHPCESKHGPVDEKEVLLRHVYGVGYPEPNVTFALCRGTWSSPALRVYTSEEVVDQLGRAKVEYLEASVGITNKRKIIVPKLLQWHMHDFADEMESLVEWIYSQLPRSGSLKRAMMECLIRETKYPMTKMVEIQPYESEFRYILPI
;
A
#
# COMPACT_ATOMS: atom_id res chain seq x y z
N MET A 1 20.44 -7.94 0.58
CA MET A 1 20.32 -8.60 1.90
C MET A 1 18.99 -9.32 1.94
N ASN A 2 18.95 -10.66 1.87
CA ASN A 2 17.77 -11.50 2.12
C ASN A 2 18.25 -12.91 2.48
N LYS A 3 18.82 -13.07 3.68
CA LYS A 3 19.34 -14.36 4.16
C LYS A 3 18.35 -15.10 5.06
N ALA A 4 17.33 -14.41 5.57
CA ALA A 4 16.30 -15.02 6.39
C ALA A 4 15.31 -15.79 5.49
N ALA A 5 15.14 -17.07 5.78
CA ALA A 5 14.13 -17.93 5.18
C ALA A 5 13.38 -18.67 6.29
N MET A 6 12.12 -18.96 6.06
CA MET A 6 11.23 -19.66 6.98
C MET A 6 10.58 -20.84 6.27
N ASN A 7 10.29 -21.90 7.03
CA ASN A 7 9.53 -23.03 6.53
C ASN A 7 8.04 -22.75 6.70
N VAL A 8 7.31 -22.69 5.58
CA VAL A 8 5.86 -22.53 5.53
C VAL A 8 5.28 -23.76 4.86
N GLY A 9 4.58 -24.60 5.62
CA GLY A 9 3.92 -25.79 5.08
C GLY A 9 4.85 -26.79 4.37
N GLY A 10 6.12 -26.88 4.78
CA GLY A 10 7.13 -27.75 4.16
C GLY A 10 8.01 -27.06 3.11
N ILE A 11 7.73 -25.79 2.77
CA ILE A 11 8.49 -25.04 1.76
C ILE A 11 9.32 -23.95 2.43
N VAL A 12 10.60 -23.89 2.09
CA VAL A 12 11.51 -22.83 2.55
C VAL A 12 11.36 -21.60 1.67
N LEU A 13 10.84 -20.51 2.25
CA LEU A 13 10.56 -19.25 1.56
C LEU A 13 11.24 -18.08 2.29
N ASN A 14 11.69 -17.09 1.52
CA ASN A 14 12.16 -15.81 2.07
C ASN A 14 11.04 -14.75 2.03
N ALA A 15 11.26 -13.61 2.68
CA ALA A 15 10.27 -12.54 2.77
C ALA A 15 9.82 -12.02 1.39
N LEU A 16 10.73 -11.92 0.41
CA LEU A 16 10.37 -11.49 -0.95
C LEU A 16 9.47 -12.49 -1.66
N ALA A 17 9.72 -13.79 -1.49
CA ALA A 17 8.90 -14.85 -2.07
C ALA A 17 7.50 -14.84 -1.48
N ILE A 18 7.38 -14.66 -0.16
CA ILE A 18 6.08 -14.53 0.51
C ILE A 18 5.33 -13.30 -0.02
N GLU A 19 6.00 -12.15 -0.11
CA GLU A 19 5.38 -10.93 -0.64
C GLU A 19 4.87 -11.12 -2.09
N HIS A 20 5.70 -11.60 -3.01
CA HIS A 20 5.38 -11.58 -4.46
C HIS A 20 4.64 -12.81 -4.98
N PHE A 21 4.71 -13.94 -4.28
CA PHE A 21 4.14 -15.22 -4.75
C PHE A 21 3.00 -15.72 -3.87
N ILE A 22 2.86 -15.21 -2.64
CA ILE A 22 1.78 -15.59 -1.74
C ILE A 22 0.82 -14.42 -1.54
N LEU A 23 1.31 -13.29 -1.06
CA LEU A 23 0.46 -12.17 -0.63
C LEU A 23 -0.02 -11.29 -1.77
N ARG A 24 0.86 -10.92 -2.70
CA ARG A 24 0.51 -10.04 -3.82
C ARG A 24 -0.05 -10.86 -4.99
N HIS A 25 -1.21 -10.42 -5.49
CA HIS A 25 -1.74 -10.92 -6.74
C HIS A 25 -0.87 -10.42 -7.91
N PRO A 26 -0.56 -11.26 -8.92
CA PRO A 26 0.17 -10.80 -10.08
C PRO A 26 -0.61 -9.70 -10.80
N CYS A 27 0.07 -8.59 -11.09
CA CYS A 27 -0.39 -7.62 -12.08
C CYS A 27 -0.06 -8.22 -13.46
N GLU A 28 -1.05 -8.33 -14.35
CA GLU A 28 -0.95 -9.05 -15.64
C GLU A 28 0.17 -8.55 -16.58
N SER A 29 0.81 -7.42 -16.23
CA SER A 29 1.82 -6.77 -17.03
C SER A 29 3.26 -7.23 -16.73
N LYS A 30 3.59 -8.54 -16.81
CA LYS A 30 5.00 -8.95 -16.96
C LYS A 30 5.16 -10.13 -17.93
N HIS A 31 5.63 -9.79 -19.13
CA HIS A 31 6.18 -10.71 -20.12
C HIS A 31 7.59 -11.12 -19.65
N GLY A 32 7.71 -12.34 -19.11
CA GLY A 32 8.97 -12.94 -18.72
C GLY A 32 8.81 -14.47 -18.65
N PRO A 33 9.92 -15.25 -18.68
CA PRO A 33 9.83 -16.69 -18.49
C PRO A 33 9.22 -16.97 -17.13
N VAL A 34 8.10 -17.68 -17.15
CA VAL A 34 7.34 -18.03 -15.97
C VAL A 34 8.09 -19.16 -15.25
N ASP A 35 8.59 -18.90 -14.05
CA ASP A 35 9.19 -19.95 -13.22
C ASP A 35 8.07 -20.90 -12.75
N GLU A 36 8.15 -22.18 -13.12
CA GLU A 36 7.16 -23.20 -12.77
C GLU A 36 6.95 -23.30 -11.25
N LYS A 37 8.01 -23.07 -10.47
CA LYS A 37 7.94 -23.07 -9.01
C LYS A 37 7.15 -21.88 -8.48
N GLU A 38 7.29 -20.72 -9.10
CA GLU A 38 6.52 -19.51 -8.79
C GLU A 38 5.03 -19.70 -9.10
N VAL A 39 4.70 -20.32 -10.23
CA VAL A 39 3.31 -20.66 -10.59
C VAL A 39 2.72 -21.62 -9.56
N LEU A 40 3.46 -22.67 -9.22
CA LEU A 40 3.00 -23.65 -8.25
C LEU A 40 2.77 -23.01 -6.88
N LEU A 41 3.70 -22.17 -6.41
CA LEU A 41 3.56 -21.46 -5.14
C LEU A 41 2.32 -20.57 -5.12
N ARG A 42 2.08 -19.81 -6.19
CA ARG A 42 0.87 -18.99 -6.32
C ARG A 42 -0.39 -19.83 -6.35
N HIS A 43 -0.38 -20.93 -7.09
CA HIS A 43 -1.55 -21.79 -7.23
C HIS A 43 -1.93 -22.47 -5.90
N VAL A 44 -0.94 -22.89 -5.12
CA VAL A 44 -1.16 -23.66 -3.89
C VAL A 44 -1.35 -22.77 -2.67
N TYR A 45 -0.61 -21.66 -2.57
CA TYR A 45 -0.58 -20.82 -1.36
C TYR A 45 -1.02 -19.38 -1.59
N GLY A 46 -1.15 -18.94 -2.84
CA GLY A 46 -1.50 -17.57 -3.18
C GLY A 46 -2.87 -17.18 -2.65
N VAL A 47 -3.02 -15.91 -2.27
CA VAL A 47 -4.34 -15.36 -1.96
C VAL A 47 -5.20 -15.41 -3.22
N GLY A 48 -6.36 -16.07 -3.14
CA GLY A 48 -7.22 -16.35 -4.30
C GLY A 48 -7.91 -15.12 -4.92
N TYR A 49 -7.71 -13.94 -4.34
CA TYR A 49 -8.22 -12.67 -4.84
C TYR A 49 -7.20 -11.55 -4.58
N PRO A 50 -7.21 -10.46 -5.37
CA PRO A 50 -6.40 -9.28 -5.08
C PRO A 50 -6.77 -8.68 -3.72
N GLU A 51 -5.82 -8.68 -2.78
CA GLU A 51 -5.96 -8.02 -1.48
C GLU A 51 -5.15 -6.71 -1.45
N PRO A 52 -5.80 -5.55 -1.70
CA PRO A 52 -5.09 -4.27 -1.78
C PRO A 52 -4.45 -3.88 -0.44
N ASN A 53 -4.99 -4.34 0.69
CA ASN A 53 -4.47 -3.93 2.00
C ASN A 53 -3.10 -4.57 2.32
N VAL A 54 -2.64 -5.55 1.55
CA VAL A 54 -1.29 -6.15 1.68
C VAL A 54 -0.20 -5.07 1.63
N THR A 55 -0.36 -4.04 0.79
CA THR A 55 0.62 -2.94 0.71
C THR A 55 0.84 -2.24 2.05
N PHE A 56 -0.18 -2.19 2.92
CA PHE A 56 -0.09 -1.59 4.26
C PHE A 56 0.33 -2.57 5.36
N ALA A 57 0.36 -3.86 5.05
CA ALA A 57 0.81 -4.91 5.97
C ALA A 57 2.33 -5.04 6.02
N LEU A 58 3.01 -4.67 4.92
CA LEU A 58 4.42 -4.95 4.71
C LEU A 58 5.29 -3.78 5.17
N CYS A 59 5.84 -3.89 6.39
CA CYS A 59 6.84 -2.96 6.89
C CYS A 59 8.24 -3.34 6.38
N ARG A 60 8.85 -2.50 5.53
CA ARG A 60 10.22 -2.69 5.02
C ARG A 60 11.29 -2.05 5.92
N GLY A 61 10.89 -1.51 7.08
CA GLY A 61 11.78 -0.85 8.03
C GLY A 61 12.34 0.46 7.53
N THR A 62 11.58 1.19 6.71
CA THR A 62 11.95 2.51 6.21
C THR A 62 11.03 3.59 6.76
N TRP A 63 11.45 4.84 6.71
CA TRP A 63 10.61 5.98 7.14
C TRP A 63 9.27 6.04 6.40
N SER A 64 9.25 5.72 5.10
CA SER A 64 8.02 5.67 4.31
C SER A 64 7.21 4.37 4.45
N SER A 65 7.66 3.42 5.28
CA SER A 65 6.95 2.15 5.51
C SER A 65 5.72 2.33 6.40
N PRO A 66 4.69 1.48 6.23
CA PRO A 66 3.65 1.30 7.24
C PRO A 66 4.22 0.90 8.61
N ALA A 67 3.45 1.12 9.66
CA ALA A 67 3.80 0.68 11.01
C ALA A 67 3.98 -0.85 11.06
N LEU A 68 4.95 -1.30 11.84
CA LEU A 68 5.23 -2.72 12.05
C LEU A 68 4.12 -3.34 12.89
N ARG A 69 3.43 -4.35 12.34
CA ARG A 69 2.33 -5.04 13.01
C ARG A 69 2.54 -6.56 12.99
N VAL A 70 2.04 -7.21 14.03
CA VAL A 70 1.90 -8.67 14.10
C VAL A 70 0.42 -8.98 13.90
N TYR A 71 0.12 -9.80 12.91
CA TYR A 71 -1.24 -10.13 12.53
C TYR A 71 -1.68 -11.47 13.11
N THR A 72 -2.95 -11.59 13.46
CA THR A 72 -3.56 -12.84 13.91
C THR A 72 -4.59 -13.32 12.89
N SER A 73 -4.75 -14.64 12.75
CA SER A 73 -5.70 -15.21 11.77
C SER A 73 -7.14 -14.76 12.01
N GLU A 74 -7.51 -14.53 13.27
CA GLU A 74 -8.87 -14.21 13.68
C GLU A 74 -9.27 -12.78 13.30
N GLU A 75 -8.32 -11.85 13.32
CA GLU A 75 -8.59 -10.41 13.14
C GLU A 75 -7.88 -9.82 11.91
N VAL A 76 -7.24 -10.65 11.08
CA VAL A 76 -6.36 -10.17 9.99
C VAL A 76 -7.05 -9.15 9.09
N VAL A 77 -8.32 -9.37 8.76
CA VAL A 77 -9.09 -8.45 7.89
C VAL A 77 -9.23 -7.07 8.52
N ASP A 78 -9.62 -7.01 9.79
CA ASP A 78 -9.79 -5.76 10.53
C ASP A 78 -8.45 -5.07 10.80
N GLN A 79 -7.42 -5.85 11.13
CA GLN A 79 -6.06 -5.35 11.34
C GLN A 79 -5.46 -4.76 10.05
N LEU A 80 -5.73 -5.37 8.89
CA LEU A 80 -5.35 -4.83 7.58
C LEU A 80 -6.10 -3.53 7.26
N GLY A 81 -7.40 -3.49 7.56
CA GLY A 81 -8.21 -2.27 7.42
C GLY A 81 -7.68 -1.11 8.26
N ARG A 82 -7.37 -1.35 9.54
CA ARG A 82 -6.75 -0.38 10.44
C ARG A 82 -5.37 0.05 9.93
N ALA A 83 -4.56 -0.90 9.48
CA ALA A 83 -3.23 -0.64 8.97
C ALA A 83 -3.21 0.35 7.80
N LYS A 84 -4.15 0.19 6.88
CA LYS A 84 -4.38 1.12 5.78
C LYS A 84 -4.76 2.51 6.27
N VAL A 85 -5.80 2.62 7.10
CA VAL A 85 -6.30 3.92 7.56
C VAL A 85 -5.21 4.70 8.28
N GLU A 86 -4.53 4.05 9.23
CA GLU A 86 -3.44 4.68 9.98
C GLU A 86 -2.29 5.12 9.07
N TYR A 87 -1.93 4.32 8.06
CA TYR A 87 -0.92 4.72 7.09
C TYR A 87 -1.36 5.94 6.27
N LEU A 88 -2.59 5.94 5.75
CA LEU A 88 -3.12 7.05 4.95
C LEU A 88 -3.16 8.34 5.77
N GLU A 89 -3.66 8.29 7.00
CA GLU A 89 -3.70 9.46 7.88
C GLU A 89 -2.31 9.99 8.26
N ALA A 90 -1.31 9.11 8.37
CA ALA A 90 0.06 9.48 8.73
C ALA A 90 0.90 10.00 7.55
N SER A 91 0.60 9.57 6.32
CA SER A 91 1.48 9.77 5.17
C SER A 91 0.88 10.65 4.07
N VAL A 92 -0.45 10.73 3.97
CA VAL A 92 -1.12 11.66 3.05
C VAL A 92 -1.23 13.01 3.75
N GLY A 93 -0.86 14.07 3.03
CA GLY A 93 -0.84 15.43 3.56
C GLY A 93 -1.42 16.43 2.59
N ILE A 94 -1.52 17.69 3.04
CA ILE A 94 -1.92 18.81 2.20
C ILE A 94 -0.91 19.92 2.40
N THR A 95 -0.36 20.44 1.30
CA THR A 95 0.59 21.54 1.34
C THR A 95 -0.11 22.87 1.62
N ASN A 96 0.64 23.89 2.03
CA ASN A 96 0.13 25.26 2.17
C ASN A 96 -0.43 25.83 0.84
N LYS A 97 0.01 25.28 -0.30
CA LYS A 97 -0.50 25.61 -1.64
C LYS A 97 -1.73 24.77 -2.02
N ARG A 98 -2.37 24.10 -1.05
CA ARG A 98 -3.57 23.25 -1.22
C ARG A 98 -3.37 22.07 -2.19
N LYS A 99 -2.14 21.58 -2.32
CA LYS A 99 -1.85 20.35 -3.08
C LYS A 99 -1.96 19.13 -2.18
N ILE A 100 -2.51 18.05 -2.71
CA ILE A 100 -2.58 16.75 -2.03
C ILE A 100 -1.23 16.05 -2.19
N ILE A 101 -0.63 15.68 -1.06
CA ILE A 101 0.62 14.94 -0.99
C ILE A 101 0.30 13.44 -1.01
N VAL A 102 0.82 12.72 -1.99
CA VAL A 102 0.66 11.26 -2.11
C VAL A 102 2.01 10.57 -1.89
N PRO A 103 2.10 9.60 -0.97
CA PRO A 103 3.32 8.82 -0.75
C PRO A 103 3.80 8.09 -2.02
N LYS A 104 5.11 8.07 -2.26
CA LYS A 104 5.72 7.30 -3.35
C LYS A 104 5.30 5.82 -3.34
N LEU A 105 5.10 5.25 -2.15
CA LEU A 105 4.65 3.86 -1.98
C LEU A 105 3.29 3.61 -2.66
N LEU A 106 2.33 4.52 -2.47
CA LEU A 106 1.02 4.43 -3.14
C LEU A 106 1.15 4.61 -4.65
N GLN A 107 2.04 5.49 -5.10
CA GLN A 107 2.30 5.65 -6.54
C GLN A 107 2.86 4.38 -7.17
N TRP A 108 3.79 3.69 -6.51
CA TRP A 108 4.35 2.43 -7.03
C TRP A 108 3.34 1.30 -7.11
N HIS A 109 2.41 1.26 -6.15
CA HIS A 109 1.38 0.23 -6.04
C HIS A 109 0.01 0.74 -6.48
N MET A 110 -0.04 1.76 -7.34
CA MET A 110 -1.29 2.43 -7.73
C MET A 110 -2.32 1.45 -8.28
N HIS A 111 -1.90 0.51 -9.14
CA HIS A 111 -2.76 -0.49 -9.75
C HIS A 111 -3.36 -1.51 -8.77
N ASP A 112 -2.91 -1.54 -7.52
CA ASP A 112 -3.60 -2.31 -6.47
C ASP A 112 -4.91 -1.62 -6.06
N PHE A 113 -5.08 -0.33 -6.35
CA PHE A 113 -6.16 0.53 -5.84
C PHE A 113 -6.94 1.29 -6.91
N ALA A 114 -6.29 1.64 -8.02
CA ALA A 114 -6.73 2.64 -8.98
C ALA A 114 -6.01 2.51 -10.34
N ASP A 115 -6.66 2.98 -11.40
CA ASP A 115 -6.10 2.96 -12.76
C ASP A 115 -5.15 4.12 -13.05
N GLU A 116 -5.42 5.27 -12.44
CA GLU A 116 -4.68 6.51 -12.65
C GLU A 116 -4.63 7.35 -11.37
N MET A 117 -3.89 8.48 -11.43
CA MET A 117 -3.73 9.34 -10.26
C MET A 117 -5.08 9.85 -9.74
N GLU A 118 -6.07 10.04 -10.63
CA GLU A 118 -7.40 10.59 -10.28
C GLU A 118 -8.19 9.63 -9.41
N SER A 119 -8.35 8.42 -9.93
CA SER A 119 -8.94 7.32 -9.18
C SER A 119 -8.14 7.01 -7.90
N LEU A 120 -6.82 7.22 -7.87
CA LEU A 120 -6.04 7.04 -6.64
C LEU A 120 -6.41 8.08 -5.57
N VAL A 121 -6.56 9.36 -5.94
CA VAL A 121 -6.95 10.42 -4.99
C VAL A 121 -8.37 10.20 -4.49
N GLU A 122 -9.30 9.82 -5.37
CA GLU A 122 -10.67 9.46 -5.00
C GLU A 122 -10.69 8.24 -4.07
N TRP A 123 -9.89 7.23 -4.37
CA TRP A 123 -9.74 6.05 -3.53
C TRP A 123 -9.24 6.44 -2.15
N ILE A 124 -8.12 7.19 -2.05
CA ILE A 124 -7.60 7.69 -0.76
C ILE A 124 -8.70 8.40 0.02
N TYR A 125 -9.40 9.35 -0.62
CA TYR A 125 -10.50 10.08 0.01
C TYR A 125 -11.60 9.15 0.54
N SER A 126 -11.98 8.12 -0.23
CA SER A 126 -12.99 7.13 0.17
C SER A 126 -12.59 6.31 1.40
N GLN A 127 -11.30 5.99 1.54
CA GLN A 127 -10.78 5.17 2.63
C GLN A 127 -10.64 5.92 3.96
N LEU A 128 -10.60 7.25 3.93
CA LEU A 128 -10.43 8.05 5.14
C LEU A 128 -11.69 8.07 6.04
N PRO A 129 -11.53 8.15 7.37
CA PRO A 129 -12.65 8.23 8.31
C PRO A 129 -13.54 9.46 8.04
N ARG A 130 -14.87 9.28 8.17
CA ARG A 130 -15.86 10.34 7.85
C ARG A 130 -15.62 11.65 8.60
N SER A 131 -15.18 11.58 9.85
CA SER A 131 -14.92 12.74 10.73
C SER A 131 -13.45 13.18 10.75
N GLY A 132 -12.58 12.59 9.93
CA GLY A 132 -11.15 12.91 9.90
C GLY A 132 -10.87 14.32 9.38
N SER A 133 -9.90 15.01 9.99
CA SER A 133 -9.43 16.33 9.53
C SER A 133 -8.86 16.26 8.12
N LEU A 134 -8.10 15.21 7.81
CA LEU A 134 -7.52 14.98 6.49
C LEU A 134 -8.59 14.85 5.40
N LYS A 135 -9.66 14.07 5.65
CA LYS A 135 -10.76 13.88 4.70
C LYS A 135 -11.44 15.22 4.37
N ARG A 136 -11.72 16.05 5.39
CA ARG A 136 -12.29 17.40 5.19
C ARG A 136 -11.36 18.29 4.38
N ALA A 137 -10.09 18.32 4.72
CA ALA A 137 -9.13 19.17 4.03
C ALA A 137 -8.91 18.72 2.57
N MET A 138 -8.94 17.42 2.28
CA MET A 138 -8.92 16.89 0.91
C MET A 138 -10.15 17.33 0.14
N MET A 139 -11.35 17.23 0.74
CA MET A 139 -12.60 17.69 0.10
C MET A 139 -12.53 19.17 -0.27
N GLU A 140 -12.01 20.02 0.61
CA GLU A 140 -11.83 21.44 0.32
C GLU A 140 -10.88 21.72 -0.86
N CYS A 141 -9.84 20.89 -1.04
CA CYS A 141 -8.94 20.99 -2.19
C CYS A 141 -9.64 20.56 -3.48
N LEU A 142 -10.41 19.46 -3.44
CA LEU A 142 -11.11 18.91 -4.60
C LEU A 142 -12.22 19.83 -5.11
N ILE A 143 -13.01 20.46 -4.23
CA ILE A 143 -14.12 21.35 -4.64
C ILE A 143 -13.61 22.63 -5.34
N ARG A 144 -12.52 23.23 -4.83
CA ARG A 144 -12.08 24.56 -5.26
C ARG A 144 -11.33 24.58 -6.59
N GLU A 145 -10.72 23.46 -6.98
CA GLU A 145 -9.77 23.41 -8.09
C GLU A 145 -10.29 22.69 -9.34
N THR A 146 -11.60 22.59 -9.52
CA THR A 146 -12.27 22.10 -10.75
C THR A 146 -11.85 22.81 -12.06
N LYS A 147 -10.97 23.83 -11.99
CA LYS A 147 -10.41 24.57 -13.12
C LYS A 147 -9.02 24.09 -13.58
N TYR A 148 -8.33 23.22 -12.83
CA TYR A 148 -6.99 22.75 -13.16
C TYR A 148 -6.94 21.22 -13.35
N PRO A 149 -6.10 20.72 -14.27
CA PRO A 149 -5.86 19.28 -14.38
C PRO A 149 -5.24 18.76 -13.09
N MET A 150 -5.71 17.60 -12.63
CA MET A 150 -5.37 17.07 -11.32
C MET A 150 -3.87 16.71 -11.14
N THR A 151 -3.15 16.53 -12.25
CA THR A 151 -1.68 16.43 -12.26
C THR A 151 -0.97 17.65 -11.67
N LYS A 152 -1.61 18.83 -11.61
CA LYS A 152 -1.07 20.03 -10.94
C LYS A 152 -1.43 20.11 -9.45
N MET A 153 -2.44 19.36 -9.02
CA MET A 153 -2.97 19.33 -7.65
C MET A 153 -2.30 18.29 -6.76
N VAL A 154 -1.63 17.29 -7.35
CA VAL A 154 -0.95 16.23 -6.60
C VAL A 154 0.55 16.48 -6.56
N GLU A 155 1.14 16.24 -5.40
CA GLU A 155 2.59 16.23 -5.18
C GLU A 155 2.99 14.86 -4.64
N ILE A 156 4.03 14.24 -5.23
CA ILE A 156 4.51 12.94 -4.74
C ILE A 156 5.53 13.16 -3.64
N GLN A 157 5.25 12.64 -2.45
CA GLN A 157 6.24 12.59 -1.38
C GLN A 157 7.33 11.58 -1.74
N PRO A 158 8.62 11.96 -1.72
CA PRO A 158 9.73 11.04 -1.98
C PRO A 158 9.74 9.84 -1.03
N TYR A 159 10.30 8.72 -1.49
CA TYR A 159 10.53 7.56 -0.64
C TYR A 159 11.78 7.77 0.21
N GLU A 160 11.62 7.74 1.53
CA GLU A 160 12.72 7.86 2.49
C GLU A 160 13.13 6.46 2.97
N SER A 161 14.32 6.03 2.56
CA SER A 161 14.86 4.69 2.87
C SER A 161 15.60 4.60 4.20
N GLU A 162 15.67 5.71 4.96
CA GLU A 162 16.27 5.69 6.29
C GLU A 162 15.53 4.70 7.19
N PHE A 163 16.32 3.94 7.97
CA PHE A 163 15.76 2.88 8.79
C PHE A 163 14.92 3.43 9.93
N ARG A 164 13.67 3.00 10.01
CA ARG A 164 12.77 3.33 11.12
C ARG A 164 11.71 2.26 11.27
N TYR A 165 11.41 1.93 12.53
CA TYR A 165 10.17 1.26 12.89
C TYR A 165 9.25 2.21 13.63
N ILE A 166 7.97 2.15 13.26
CA ILE A 166 6.87 2.76 13.99
C ILE A 166 6.02 1.59 14.47
N LEU A 167 5.69 1.57 15.76
CA LEU A 167 4.75 0.61 16.32
C LEU A 167 3.34 1.23 16.28
N PRO A 168 2.29 0.45 16.00
CA PRO A 168 0.92 0.92 16.12
C PRO A 168 0.64 1.34 17.57
N ILE A 169 -0.24 2.33 17.73
CA ILE A 169 -0.69 2.83 19.03
C ILE A 169 -1.93 2.03 19.48
#